data_AF-A0A964XZV8-F1
#
_entry.id   AF-A0A964XZV8-F1
#
_cell.length_a   1.000
_cell.length_b   1.000
_cell.length_c   1.000
_cell.angle_alpha   90.00
_cell.angle_beta   90.00
_cell.angle_gamma   90.00
#
_symmetry.space_group_name_H-M   'P 1'
#
loop_
_entity.id
_entity.type
_entity.pdbx_description
1 polymer ?
#
loop_
_entity_poly.entity_id
_entity_poly.type
_entity_poly.pdbx_seq_one_letter_code
_entity_poly.pdbx_strand_id
1 'polypeptide(L)'
;MGVLPGIDAAHPVILITGANTGIGRITALHLAKLGACMVLAGRDPQRTAPVVQEIQTLTGRADAARFLPLDLADLHSVRQAAQPDPARL
;
A
#
# COMPACT_ATOMS: atom_id res chain seq x y z
N MET A 1 1.90 -3.14 -24.47
CA MET A 1 2.32 -2.78 -23.10
C MET A 1 2.01 -3.99 -22.23
N GLY A 2 2.99 -4.84 -21.95
CA GLY A 2 2.78 -6.13 -21.27
C GLY A 2 2.75 -5.94 -19.75
N VAL A 3 1.72 -6.48 -19.10
CA VAL A 3 1.63 -6.50 -17.64
C VAL A 3 2.62 -7.55 -17.11
N LEU A 4 3.37 -7.23 -16.05
CA LEU A 4 4.29 -8.19 -15.44
C LEU A 4 3.51 -9.40 -14.90
N PRO A 5 4.02 -10.64 -15.06
CA PRO A 5 3.32 -11.83 -14.59
C PRO A 5 3.01 -11.74 -13.09
N GLY A 6 1.75 -11.98 -12.73
CA GLY A 6 1.26 -11.93 -11.36
C GLY A 6 0.75 -10.55 -10.90
N ILE A 7 0.56 -9.57 -11.77
CA ILE A 7 -0.20 -8.35 -11.45
C ILE A 7 -1.62 -8.55 -11.98
N ASP A 8 -2.63 -8.51 -11.10
CA ASP A 8 -4.02 -8.37 -11.54
C ASP A 8 -4.17 -7.00 -12.22
N ALA A 9 -4.35 -7.01 -13.54
CA ALA A 9 -4.52 -5.79 -14.32
C ALA A 9 -5.84 -5.07 -13.97
N ALA A 10 -6.82 -5.77 -13.41
CA ALA A 10 -8.07 -5.17 -12.94
C ALA A 10 -7.86 -4.40 -11.62
N HIS A 11 -6.97 -4.87 -10.75
CA HIS A 11 -6.68 -4.26 -9.46
C HIS A 11 -5.17 -4.21 -9.21
N PRO A 12 -4.46 -3.25 -9.82
CA PRO A 12 -3.02 -3.17 -9.66
C PRO A 12 -2.64 -2.93 -8.20
N VAL A 13 -1.59 -3.60 -7.74
CA VAL A 13 -1.02 -3.38 -6.41
C VAL A 13 -0.05 -2.21 -6.46
N ILE A 14 -0.28 -1.18 -5.64
CA ILE A 14 0.54 0.04 -5.60
C ILE A 14 1.10 0.23 -4.20
N LEU A 15 2.43 0.30 -4.10
CA LEU A 15 3.13 0.62 -2.86
C LEU A 15 3.44 2.12 -2.78
N ILE A 16 3.10 2.75 -1.66
CA ILE A 16 3.42 4.16 -1.38
C ILE A 16 4.13 4.28 -0.05
N THR A 17 5.33 4.88 -0.06
CA THR A 17 6.03 5.31 1.15
C THR A 17 5.51 6.67 1.61
N GLY A 18 5.36 6.88 2.91
CA GLY A 18 4.95 8.19 3.44
C GLY A 18 3.47 8.52 3.17
N ALA A 19 2.61 7.50 3.10
CA ALA A 19 1.19 7.65 2.80
C ALA A 19 0.32 8.09 4.00
N ASN A 20 0.90 8.33 5.17
CA ASN A 20 0.13 8.67 6.37
C ASN A 20 -0.42 10.10 6.36
N THR A 21 0.17 11.02 5.60
CA THR A 21 -0.22 12.44 5.54
C THR A 21 0.08 13.05 4.17
N GLY A 22 -0.40 14.29 3.94
CA GLY A 22 -0.03 15.10 2.79
C GLY A 22 -0.30 14.44 1.43
N ILE A 23 0.66 14.60 0.51
CA ILE A 23 0.55 14.11 -0.88
C ILE A 23 0.37 12.60 -0.91
N GLY A 24 1.19 11.84 -0.17
CA GLY A 24 1.13 10.38 -0.17
C GLY A 24 -0.25 9.85 0.23
N ARG A 25 -0.89 10.47 1.23
CA ARG A 25 -2.27 10.13 1.64
C ARG A 25 -3.28 10.39 0.52
N ILE A 26 -3.25 11.59 -0.07
CA ILE A 26 -4.21 11.97 -1.12
C ILE A 26 -4.04 11.06 -2.34
N THR A 27 -2.80 10.76 -2.72
CA THR A 27 -2.47 9.83 -3.81
C THR A 27 -3.01 8.43 -3.53
N ALA A 28 -2.80 7.90 -2.31
CA ALA A 28 -3.30 6.58 -1.94
C ALA A 28 -4.83 6.49 -2.02
N LEU A 29 -5.54 7.49 -1.49
CA LEU A 29 -7.01 7.55 -1.55
C LEU A 29 -7.52 7.65 -2.98
N HIS A 30 -6.87 8.46 -3.83
CA HIS A 30 -7.26 8.62 -5.21
C HIS A 30 -7.07 7.33 -6.02
N LEU A 31 -5.91 6.68 -5.90
CA LEU A 31 -5.62 5.43 -6.60
C LEU A 31 -6.52 4.28 -6.14
N ALA A 32 -6.85 4.23 -4.84
CA ALA A 32 -7.79 3.25 -4.31
C ALA A 32 -9.20 3.41 -4.92
N LYS A 33 -9.68 4.65 -5.12
CA LYS A 33 -10.95 4.92 -5.84
C LYS A 33 -10.95 4.41 -7.27
N LEU A 34 -9.77 4.33 -7.90
CA LEU A 34 -9.59 3.81 -9.25
C LEU A 34 -9.44 2.27 -9.28
N GLY A 35 -9.60 1.60 -8.14
CA GLY A 35 -9.59 0.15 -8.03
C GLY A 35 -8.27 -0.46 -7.55
N ALA A 36 -7.21 0.33 -7.37
CA ALA A 36 -5.92 -0.19 -6.93
C ALA A 36 -5.97 -0.79 -5.51
N CYS A 37 -5.15 -1.81 -5.29
CA CYS A 37 -4.89 -2.39 -3.98
C CYS A 37 -3.65 -1.72 -3.38
N MET A 38 -3.81 -1.09 -2.22
CA MET A 38 -2.79 -0.19 -1.67
C MET A 38 -1.91 -0.89 -0.62
N VAL A 39 -0.59 -0.76 -0.77
CA VAL A 39 0.39 -1.12 0.26
C VAL A 39 0.99 0.17 0.80
N LEU A 40 0.62 0.54 2.02
CA LEU A 40 1.10 1.76 2.65
C LEU A 40 2.34 1.44 3.49
N ALA A 41 3.51 1.83 3.00
CA ALA A 41 4.78 1.52 3.62
C ALA A 41 5.29 2.67 4.49
N GLY A 42 5.72 2.36 5.70
CA GLY A 42 6.28 3.36 6.61
C GLY A 42 6.68 2.81 7.97
N ARG A 43 7.15 3.71 8.84
CA ARG A 43 7.71 3.33 10.15
C ARG A 43 6.65 3.10 11.22
N ASP A 44 5.58 3.89 11.17
CA ASP A 44 4.60 3.98 12.25
C ASP A 44 3.25 3.40 11.82
N PRO A 45 2.86 2.23 12.35
CA PRO A 45 1.59 1.61 12.03
C PRO A 45 0.41 2.43 12.56
N GLN A 46 0.54 3.06 13.72
CA GLN A 46 -0.55 3.82 14.34
C GLN A 46 -0.88 5.08 13.54
N ARG A 47 0.14 5.75 12.99
CA ARG A 47 -0.06 6.90 12.11
C ARG A 47 -0.62 6.55 10.74
N THR A 48 -0.42 5.31 10.29
CA THR A 48 -0.82 4.86 8.95
C THR A 48 -2.18 4.14 8.96
N ALA A 49 -2.55 3.51 10.08
CA ALA A 49 -3.81 2.79 10.25
C ALA A 49 -5.07 3.60 9.88
N PRO A 50 -5.18 4.90 10.21
CA PRO A 50 -6.34 5.69 9.78
C PRO A 50 -6.52 5.76 8.26
N VAL A 51 -5.41 5.84 7.50
CA VAL A 51 -5.47 5.89 6.04
C VAL A 51 -5.85 4.54 5.44
N VAL A 52 -5.39 3.43 6.04
CA VAL A 52 -5.80 2.08 5.65
C VAL A 52 -7.32 1.92 5.84
N GLN A 53 -7.84 2.29 7.01
CA GLN A 53 -9.27 2.21 7.32
C GLN A 53 -10.11 3.11 6.42
N GLU A 54 -9.61 4.31 6.11
CA GLU A 54 -10.25 5.23 5.19
C GLU A 54 -10.36 4.64 3.78
N ILE A 55 -9.29 4.03 3.27
CA ILE A 55 -9.31 3.35 1.96
C ILE A 55 -10.31 2.19 1.96
N GLN A 56 -10.30 1.34 2.98
CA GLN A 56 -11.22 0.20 3.08
C GLN A 56 -12.68 0.66 3.12
N THR A 57 -12.97 1.71 3.88
CA THR A 57 -14.31 2.31 3.97
C THR A 57 -14.74 2.93 2.65
N LEU A 58 -13.83 3.69 2.02
CA LEU A 58 -14.07 4.40 0.76
C LEU A 58 -14.35 3.46 -0.41
N THR A 59 -13.71 2.29 -0.42
CA THR A 59 -13.83 1.29 -1.49
C THR A 59 -14.87 0.21 -1.17
N GLY A 60 -15.30 0.08 0.08
CA GLY A 60 -16.14 -1.03 0.55
C GLY A 60 -15.43 -2.39 0.57
N ARG A 61 -14.10 -2.41 0.45
CA ARG A 61 -13.28 -3.61 0.32
C ARG A 61 -12.28 -3.70 1.48
N ALA A 62 -12.39 -4.75 2.29
CA ALA A 62 -11.51 -4.95 3.45
C ALA A 62 -10.04 -5.20 3.05
N ASP A 63 -9.83 -5.74 1.86
CA ASP A 63 -8.55 -6.07 1.26
C ASP A 63 -7.96 -4.93 0.40
N ALA A 64 -8.64 -3.79 0.25
CA ALA A 64 -8.16 -2.69 -0.60
C ALA A 64 -6.91 -1.98 -0.09
N ALA A 65 -6.54 -2.14 1.19
CA ALA A 65 -5.32 -1.57 1.73
C ALA A 65 -4.74 -2.38 2.89
N ARG A 66 -3.41 -2.33 3.02
CA ARG A 66 -2.68 -2.82 4.20
C ARG A 66 -1.45 -1.97 4.50
N PHE A 67 -0.94 -2.11 5.72
CA PHE A 67 0.31 -1.50 6.15
C PHE A 67 1.50 -2.45 5.92
N LEU A 68 2.64 -1.90 5.51
CA LEU A 68 3.92 -2.60 5.42
C LEU A 68 4.97 -1.86 6.28
N PRO A 69 5.51 -2.48 7.34
CA PRO A 69 6.61 -1.89 8.10
C PRO A 69 7.81 -1.64 7.19
N LEU A 70 8.28 -0.40 7.15
CA LEU A 70 9.43 0.01 6.38
C LEU A 70 10.10 1.24 7.00
N ASP A 71 11.37 1.09 7.36
CA ASP A 71 12.28 2.20 7.64
C ASP A 71 13.30 2.34 6.51
N LEU A 72 13.21 3.41 5.74
CA LEU A 72 14.14 3.69 4.64
C LEU A 72 15.55 4.08 5.12
N ALA A 73 15.72 4.41 6.40
CA ALA A 73 17.03 4.65 6.99
C ALA A 73 17.77 3.35 7.36
N ASP A 74 17.08 2.19 7.33
CA ASP A 74 17.65 0.88 7.62
C ASP A 74 17.57 -0.05 6.40
N LEU A 75 18.71 -0.37 5.80
CA LEU A 75 18.77 -1.28 4.65
C LEU A 75 18.37 -2.72 4.99
N HIS A 76 18.45 -3.14 6.26
CA HIS A 76 17.88 -4.43 6.66
C HIS A 76 16.35 -4.38 6.55
N SER A 77 15.70 -3.36 7.10
CA SER A 77 14.26 -3.13 6.94
C SER A 77 13.83 -3.10 5.47
N VAL A 78 14.56 -2.40 4.61
CA VAL A 78 14.28 -2.38 3.15
C VAL A 78 14.32 -3.78 2.55
N ARG A 79 15.34 -4.59 2.87
CA ARG A 79 15.45 -5.97 2.35
C ARG A 79 14.35 -6.88 2.87
N GLN A 80 13.90 -6.70 4.11
CA GLN A 80 12.75 -7.44 4.64
C GLN A 80 11.46 -7.06 3.92
N ALA A 81 11.20 -5.77 3.73
CA ALA A 81 10.02 -5.28 3.02
C ALA A 81 9.98 -5.67 1.53
N ALA A 82 11.15 -5.91 0.93
CA ALA A 82 11.29 -6.34 -0.47
C ALA A 82 11.20 -7.87 -0.66
N GLN A 83 11.13 -8.66 0.42
CA GLN A 83 10.94 -10.10 0.28
C GLN A 83 9.60 -10.40 -0.42
N PRO A 84 9.52 -11.47 -1.23
CA PRO A 84 8.25 -11.91 -1.80
C PRO A 84 7.24 -12.14 -0.69
N ASP A 85 6.11 -11.43 -0.75
CA ASP A 85 5.03 -11.60 0.20
C ASP A 85 4.11 -12.74 -0.27
N PRO A 86 4.03 -13.87 0.44
CA PRO A 86 3.15 -14.98 0.08
C PRO A 86 1.66 -14.64 0.30
N ALA A 87 1.34 -13.62 1.09
CA ALA A 87 -0.02 -13.19 1.40
C ALA A 87 -0.53 -12.10 0.43
N ARG A 88 -0.10 -12.13 -0.85
CA ARG A 88 -0.55 -11.18 -1.87
C ARG A 88 -2.07 -10.97 -1.78
N LEU A 89 -2.47 -9.69 -1.78
CA LEU A 89 -3.84 -9.27 -2.05
C LEU A 89 -4.29 -9.84 -3.39
#